data_AF-A0A1V4TB35-F1
#
_entry.id   AF-A0A1V4TB35-F1
#
_cell.length_a   1.000
_cell.length_b   1.000
_cell.length_c   1.000
_cell.angle_alpha   90.00
_cell.angle_beta   90.00
_cell.angle_gamma   90.00
#
_symmetry.space_group_name_H-M   'P 1'
#
loop_
_entity.id
_entity.type
_entity.pdbx_description
1 polymer ?
#
loop_
_entity_poly.entity_id
_entity_poly.type
_entity_poly.pdbx_seq_one_letter_code
_entity_poly.pdbx_strand_id
1 'polypeptide(L)'
;MVSFTLYVAIKEKFNLMKMYKIFKACRTINKFNLFDEEFYLWKYPFLKNAKMPLLCHYLYHGYKEGKEPSEKFNANYYLQTHPDLRNNGANPLLHYVNHGGKDKFPSHEISELKSIDTNKKLINAYNKIIEQQEILNHYSEKLNRYEQDLKIYKKELKNKKETKKIT
;
A
#
# COMPACT_ATOMS: atom_id res chain seq x y z
N MET A 1 -8.20 -12.27 -35.72
CA MET A 1 -8.20 -11.45 -34.49
C MET A 1 -8.79 -10.09 -34.83
N VAL A 2 -9.66 -9.52 -34.00
CA VAL A 2 -10.22 -8.17 -34.24
C VAL A 2 -9.10 -7.14 -34.06
N SER A 3 -8.95 -6.18 -34.99
CA SER A 3 -7.92 -5.14 -34.85
C SER A 3 -8.21 -4.23 -33.65
N PHE A 4 -7.16 -3.63 -33.08
CA PHE A 4 -7.28 -2.71 -31.94
C PHE A 4 -8.30 -1.60 -32.20
N THR A 5 -8.16 -0.91 -33.34
CA THR A 5 -9.04 0.20 -33.73
C THR A 5 -10.50 -0.24 -33.81
N LEU A 6 -10.76 -1.38 -34.45
CA LEU A 6 -12.12 -1.90 -34.61
C LEU A 6 -12.71 -2.34 -33.25
N TYR A 7 -11.89 -2.95 -32.39
CA TYR A 7 -12.33 -3.35 -31.06
C TYR A 7 -12.72 -2.14 -30.20
N VAL A 8 -11.90 -1.09 -30.21
CA VAL A 8 -12.19 0.17 -29.51
C VAL A 8 -13.46 0.83 -30.07
N ALA A 9 -13.60 0.89 -31.40
CA ALA A 9 -14.78 1.47 -32.04
C ALA A 9 -16.08 0.75 -31.62
N ILE A 10 -16.07 -0.59 -31.62
CA ILE A 10 -17.22 -1.40 -31.19
C ILE A 10 -17.53 -1.18 -29.71
N LYS A 11 -16.51 -1.24 -28.83
CA LYS A 11 -16.69 -1.04 -27.38
C LYS A 11 -17.24 0.34 -27.03
N GLU A 12 -16.77 1.38 -27.72
CA GLU A 12 -17.21 2.76 -27.51
C GLU A 12 -18.45 3.13 -28.34
N LYS A 13 -19.08 2.16 -29.03
CA LYS A 13 -20.25 2.39 -29.89
C LYS A 13 -20.04 3.53 -30.88
N PHE A 14 -18.84 3.59 -31.46
CA PHE A 14 -18.41 4.63 -32.41
C PHE A 14 -18.47 6.07 -31.86
N ASN A 15 -18.39 6.24 -30.53
CA ASN A 15 -18.30 7.56 -29.92
C ASN A 15 -16.92 8.19 -30.18
N LEU A 16 -16.85 9.11 -31.14
CA LEU A 16 -15.61 9.74 -31.60
C LEU A 16 -14.81 10.43 -30.47
N MET A 17 -15.49 11.08 -29.53
CA MET A 17 -14.83 11.78 -28.41
C MET A 17 -14.16 10.80 -27.44
N LYS A 18 -14.84 9.70 -27.09
CA LYS A 18 -14.26 8.66 -26.24
C LYS A 18 -13.13 7.93 -26.94
N MET A 19 -13.34 7.59 -28.22
CA MET A 19 -12.31 6.98 -29.06
C MET A 19 -11.06 7.86 -29.12
N TYR A 20 -11.20 9.16 -29.39
CA TYR A 20 -10.08 10.10 -29.40
C TYR A 20 -9.30 10.09 -28.08
N LYS A 21 -9.99 10.12 -26.93
CA LYS A 21 -9.35 10.06 -25.61
C LYS A 21 -8.56 8.76 -25.43
N ILE A 22 -9.12 7.61 -25.84
CA ILE A 22 -8.43 6.32 -25.80
C ILE A 22 -7.20 6.32 -26.70
N PHE A 23 -7.33 6.76 -27.96
CA PHE A 23 -6.18 6.79 -28.89
C PHE A 23 -5.09 7.77 -28.42
N LYS A 24 -5.47 8.92 -27.85
CA LYS A 24 -4.52 9.86 -27.23
C LYS A 24 -3.79 9.19 -26.06
N ALA A 25 -4.53 8.52 -25.18
CA ALA A 25 -3.95 7.77 -24.06
C ALA A 25 -2.99 6.66 -24.53
N CYS A 26 -3.37 5.88 -25.56
CA CYS A 26 -2.53 4.83 -26.12
C CYS A 26 -1.20 5.33 -26.69
N ARG A 27 -1.16 6.54 -27.27
CA ARG A 27 0.11 7.17 -27.68
C ARG A 27 1.05 7.35 -26.49
N THR A 28 0.54 7.82 -25.36
CA THR A 28 1.32 7.99 -24.13
C THR A 28 1.74 6.65 -23.52
N ILE A 29 0.83 5.67 -23.49
CA ILE A 29 1.12 4.30 -23.01
C ILE A 29 2.29 3.71 -23.79
N ASN A 30 2.25 3.80 -25.12
CA ASN A 30 3.31 3.28 -25.99
C ASN A 30 4.60 4.09 -25.87
N LYS A 31 4.52 5.42 -25.82
CA LYS A 31 5.71 6.29 -25.68
C LYS A 31 6.55 5.97 -24.44
N PHE A 32 5.90 5.57 -23.36
CA PHE A 32 6.55 5.31 -22.07
C PHE A 32 6.61 3.82 -21.70
N ASN A 33 6.22 2.91 -22.61
CA ASN A 33 6.12 1.47 -22.37
C ASN A 33 5.39 1.13 -21.07
N LEU A 34 4.21 1.74 -20.85
CA LEU A 34 3.40 1.52 -19.64
C LEU A 34 2.53 0.27 -19.72
N PHE A 35 2.44 -0.30 -20.92
CA PHE A 35 1.89 -1.61 -21.15
C PHE A 35 2.95 -2.42 -21.89
N ASP A 36 3.26 -3.59 -21.36
CA ASP A 36 4.26 -4.50 -21.90
C ASP A 36 3.58 -5.81 -22.26
N GLU A 37 3.47 -6.10 -23.55
CA GLU A 37 2.76 -7.28 -24.05
C GLU A 37 3.42 -8.59 -23.61
N GLU A 38 4.74 -8.64 -23.56
CA GLU A 38 5.50 -9.84 -23.19
C GLU A 38 5.33 -10.13 -21.70
N PHE A 39 5.51 -9.10 -20.87
CA PHE A 39 5.24 -9.18 -19.43
C PHE A 39 3.79 -9.60 -19.15
N TYR A 40 2.83 -9.00 -19.86
CA TYR A 40 1.41 -9.25 -19.65
C TYR A 40 1.03 -10.69 -20.03
N LEU A 41 1.57 -11.23 -21.12
CA LEU A 41 1.37 -12.63 -21.50
C LEU A 41 2.09 -13.60 -20.57
N TRP A 42 3.32 -13.29 -20.18
CA TRP A 42 4.07 -14.12 -19.22
C TRP A 42 3.31 -14.26 -17.90
N LYS A 43 2.75 -13.15 -17.40
CA LYS A 43 1.97 -13.14 -16.15
C LYS A 43 0.57 -13.74 -16.31
N TYR A 44 -0.04 -13.63 -17.51
CA TYR A 44 -1.40 -14.08 -17.80
C TYR A 44 -1.46 -14.97 -19.07
N PRO A 45 -0.87 -16.17 -19.03
CA PRO A 45 -0.65 -16.99 -20.24
C PRO A 45 -1.94 -17.44 -20.94
N PHE A 46 -3.06 -17.52 -20.23
CA PHE A 46 -4.37 -17.84 -20.80
C PHE A 46 -4.85 -16.81 -21.83
N LEU A 47 -4.31 -15.58 -21.80
CA LEU A 47 -4.62 -14.54 -22.78
C LEU A 47 -3.96 -14.77 -24.15
N LYS A 48 -3.06 -15.75 -24.29
CA LYS A 48 -2.46 -16.13 -25.58
C LYS A 48 -3.53 -16.48 -26.63
N ASN A 49 -4.65 -17.06 -26.19
CA ASN A 49 -5.77 -17.43 -27.05
C ASN A 49 -6.90 -16.38 -27.03
N ALA A 50 -6.66 -15.20 -26.47
CA ALA A 50 -7.67 -14.14 -26.44
C ALA A 50 -8.03 -13.69 -27.86
N LYS A 51 -9.33 -13.55 -28.14
CA LYS A 51 -9.83 -13.06 -29.43
C LYS A 51 -9.76 -11.53 -29.56
N MET A 52 -8.96 -10.86 -28.73
CA MET A 52 -8.79 -9.42 -28.69
C MET A 52 -7.33 -9.04 -28.45
N PRO A 53 -6.90 -7.83 -28.85
CA PRO A 53 -5.57 -7.32 -28.50
C PRO A 53 -5.38 -7.21 -26.99
N LEU A 54 -4.16 -7.49 -26.50
CA LEU A 54 -3.87 -7.53 -25.07
C LEU A 54 -4.03 -6.18 -24.39
N LEU A 55 -3.63 -5.09 -25.06
CA LEU A 55 -3.88 -3.74 -24.55
C LEU A 55 -5.39 -3.49 -24.42
N CYS A 56 -6.22 -3.94 -25.37
CA CYS A 56 -7.67 -3.86 -25.22
C CYS A 56 -8.17 -4.70 -24.03
N HIS A 57 -7.64 -5.90 -23.85
CA HIS A 57 -7.98 -6.71 -22.68
C HIS A 57 -7.73 -5.92 -21.40
N TYR A 58 -6.54 -5.36 -21.24
CA TYR A 58 -6.23 -4.56 -20.06
C TYR A 58 -7.15 -3.34 -19.90
N LEU A 59 -7.33 -2.56 -20.97
CA LEU A 59 -8.11 -1.31 -20.94
C LEU A 59 -9.57 -1.49 -20.52
N TYR A 60 -10.19 -2.62 -20.89
CA TYR A 60 -11.61 -2.87 -20.66
C TYR A 60 -11.90 -3.89 -19.56
N HIS A 61 -10.98 -4.82 -19.29
CA HIS A 61 -11.18 -5.97 -18.41
C HIS A 61 -10.07 -6.06 -17.35
N GLY A 62 -8.81 -6.11 -17.77
CA GLY A 62 -7.68 -6.43 -16.89
C GLY A 62 -7.54 -5.53 -15.67
N TYR A 63 -7.79 -4.23 -15.79
CA TYR A 63 -7.71 -3.34 -14.62
C TYR A 63 -8.77 -3.65 -13.54
N LYS A 64 -9.95 -4.13 -13.93
CA LYS A 64 -11.01 -4.54 -12.99
C LYS A 64 -10.69 -5.85 -12.30
N GLU A 65 -9.93 -6.70 -12.99
CA GLU A 65 -9.41 -7.96 -12.49
C GLU A 65 -8.14 -7.79 -11.65
N GLY A 66 -7.71 -6.55 -11.38
CA GLY A 66 -6.49 -6.26 -10.63
C GLY A 66 -5.21 -6.70 -11.34
N LYS A 67 -5.23 -6.83 -12.68
CA LYS A 67 -4.05 -7.21 -13.45
C LYS A 67 -3.07 -6.05 -13.56
N GLU A 68 -1.79 -6.37 -13.63
CA GLU A 68 -0.72 -5.37 -13.79
C GLU A 68 -0.33 -5.26 -15.27
N PRO A 69 -0.33 -4.04 -15.87
CA PRO A 69 -0.07 -3.85 -17.30
C PRO A 69 1.41 -3.95 -17.68
N SER A 70 2.32 -3.66 -16.76
CA SER A 70 3.78 -3.71 -16.94
C SER A 70 4.48 -3.65 -15.59
N GLU A 71 5.79 -3.92 -15.55
CA GLU A 71 6.62 -3.70 -14.34
C GLU A 71 6.72 -2.21 -13.96
N LYS A 72 6.61 -1.33 -14.95
CA LYS A 72 6.74 0.12 -14.78
C LYS A 72 5.50 0.79 -14.17
N PHE A 73 4.37 0.10 -14.14
CA PHE A 73 3.12 0.66 -13.63
C PHE A 73 2.44 -0.34 -12.70
N ASN A 74 2.45 -0.01 -11.41
CA ASN A 74 1.72 -0.70 -10.35
C ASN A 74 0.32 -0.09 -10.21
N ALA A 75 -0.66 -0.74 -10.83
CA ALA A 75 -2.05 -0.30 -10.86
C ALA A 75 -2.67 -0.31 -9.45
N ASN A 76 -2.35 -1.32 -8.65
CA ASN A 76 -2.87 -1.42 -7.28
C ASN A 76 -2.36 -0.29 -6.38
N TYR A 77 -1.06 0.00 -6.40
CA TYR A 77 -0.48 1.12 -5.67
C TYR A 77 -1.06 2.47 -6.16
N TYR A 78 -1.27 2.63 -7.46
CA TYR A 78 -1.92 3.83 -8.00
C TYR A 78 -3.35 4.01 -7.45
N LEU A 79 -4.15 2.94 -7.40
CA LEU A 79 -5.50 2.98 -6.82
C LEU A 79 -5.50 3.18 -5.30
N GLN A 80 -4.50 2.69 -4.57
CA GLN A 80 -4.36 2.94 -3.13
C GLN A 80 -4.07 4.42 -2.84
N THR A 81 -3.30 5.07 -3.70
CA THR A 81 -2.95 6.50 -3.58
C THR A 81 -4.04 7.42 -4.13
N HIS A 82 -5.02 6.88 -4.87
CA HIS A 82 -6.17 7.61 -5.42
C HIS A 82 -7.48 6.88 -5.10
N PRO A 83 -7.97 6.96 -3.83
CA PRO A 83 -9.12 6.20 -3.36
C PRO A 83 -10.42 6.48 -4.11
N ASP A 84 -10.57 7.70 -4.62
CA ASP A 84 -11.68 8.13 -5.46
C ASP A 84 -11.79 7.31 -6.76
N LEU A 85 -10.66 6.99 -7.38
CA LEU A 85 -10.62 6.16 -8.59
C LEU A 85 -11.01 4.71 -8.30
N ARG A 86 -10.60 4.20 -7.14
CA ARG A 86 -10.96 2.86 -6.67
C ARG A 86 -12.47 2.74 -6.48
N ASN A 87 -13.09 3.72 -5.83
CA ASN A 87 -14.53 3.72 -5.56
C ASN A 87 -15.37 3.87 -6.83
N ASN A 88 -14.88 4.65 -7.81
CA ASN A 88 -15.57 4.87 -9.08
C ASN A 88 -15.28 3.80 -10.13
N GLY A 89 -14.43 2.81 -9.82
CA GLY A 89 -14.03 1.75 -10.74
C GLY A 89 -13.35 2.29 -12.00
N ALA A 90 -12.61 3.39 -11.88
CA ALA A 90 -11.91 4.02 -12.99
C ALA A 90 -10.67 3.20 -13.38
N ASN A 91 -10.34 3.18 -14.68
CA ASN A 91 -9.12 2.53 -15.15
C ASN A 91 -7.89 3.36 -14.71
N PRO A 92 -7.01 2.81 -13.86
CA PRO A 92 -5.89 3.54 -13.27
C PRO A 92 -4.87 3.98 -14.31
N LEU A 93 -4.58 3.14 -15.31
CA LEU A 93 -3.62 3.50 -16.37
C LEU A 93 -4.17 4.60 -17.26
N LEU A 94 -5.45 4.53 -17.66
CA LEU A 94 -6.10 5.59 -18.42
C LEU A 94 -6.18 6.88 -17.62
N HIS A 95 -6.47 6.80 -16.33
CA HIS A 95 -6.49 7.98 -15.48
C HIS A 95 -5.09 8.61 -15.42
N TYR A 96 -4.07 7.80 -15.15
CA TYR A 96 -2.67 8.24 -15.08
C TYR A 96 -2.22 8.94 -16.36
N VAL A 97 -2.42 8.35 -17.54
CA VAL A 97 -1.94 8.97 -18.80
C VAL A 97 -2.75 10.19 -19.24
N ASN A 98 -4.00 10.32 -18.78
CA ASN A 98 -4.84 11.48 -19.09
C ASN A 98 -4.69 12.64 -18.10
N HIS A 99 -4.35 12.37 -16.84
CA HIS A 99 -4.32 13.37 -15.76
C HIS A 99 -3.00 13.42 -14.98
N GLY A 100 -2.31 12.30 -14.81
CA GLY A 100 -1.13 12.14 -13.95
C GLY A 100 0.20 12.59 -14.56
N GLY A 101 0.18 13.38 -15.64
CA GLY A 101 1.33 13.67 -16.51
C GLY A 101 2.51 14.47 -15.92
N LYS A 102 2.78 14.42 -14.62
CA LYS A 102 3.90 15.15 -14.00
C LYS A 102 4.70 14.38 -12.93
N ASP A 103 4.13 13.33 -12.32
CA ASP A 103 4.83 12.56 -11.29
C ASP A 103 5.35 11.24 -11.85
N LYS A 104 6.59 10.88 -11.49
CA LYS A 104 7.30 9.67 -11.97
C LYS A 104 6.39 8.44 -11.88
N PHE A 105 6.54 7.53 -12.86
CA PHE A 105 5.74 6.31 -12.98
C PHE A 105 5.66 5.58 -11.63
N PRO A 106 4.47 5.19 -11.17
CA PRO A 106 4.32 4.36 -9.97
C PRO A 106 4.85 2.96 -10.27
N SER A 107 6.17 2.83 -10.41
CA SER A 107 6.82 1.56 -10.69
C SER A 107 6.73 0.66 -9.46
N HIS A 108 6.87 -0.65 -9.68
CA HIS A 108 6.96 -1.61 -8.60
C HIS A 108 8.12 -1.24 -7.63
N GLU A 109 9.24 -0.75 -8.16
CA GLU A 109 10.37 -0.23 -7.40
C GLU A 109 10.01 0.96 -6.49
N ILE A 110 9.26 1.96 -6.98
CA ILE A 110 8.82 3.08 -6.14
C ILE A 110 7.81 2.62 -5.08
N SER A 111 6.94 1.66 -5.41
CA SER A 111 6.02 1.08 -4.44
C SER A 111 6.75 0.30 -3.33
N GLU A 112 7.83 -0.40 -3.67
CA GLU A 112 8.70 -1.11 -2.72
C GLU A 112 9.53 -0.14 -1.86
N LEU A 113 10.11 0.90 -2.45
CA LEU A 113 10.86 1.91 -1.68
C LEU A 113 9.97 2.63 -0.66
N LYS A 114 8.71 2.93 -1.03
CA LYS A 114 7.75 3.50 -0.08
C LYS A 114 7.29 2.50 0.98
N SER A 115 7.10 1.22 0.65
CA SER A 115 6.77 0.21 1.67
C SER A 115 7.91 0.06 2.68
N ILE A 116 9.17 0.12 2.23
CA ILE A 116 10.37 0.11 3.10
C ILE A 116 10.42 1.34 4.02
N ASP A 117 10.17 2.56 3.50
CA ASP A 117 10.13 3.77 4.34
C ASP A 117 9.02 3.71 5.39
N THR A 118 7.85 3.19 5.00
CA THR A 118 6.71 3.01 5.91
C THR A 118 7.04 1.98 7.00
N ASN A 119 7.66 0.85 6.63
CA ASN A 119 8.11 -0.18 7.57
C ASN A 119 9.19 0.36 8.53
N LYS A 120 10.13 1.17 8.04
CA LYS A 120 11.12 1.86 8.90
C LYS A 120 10.45 2.77 9.92
N LYS A 121 9.44 3.57 9.50
CA LYS A 121 8.66 4.40 10.42
C LYS A 121 7.94 3.56 11.47
N LEU A 122 7.38 2.42 11.08
CA LEU A 122 6.70 1.49 11.98
C LEU A 122 7.66 0.88 13.01
N ILE A 123 8.84 0.42 12.56
CA ILE A 123 9.90 -0.13 13.43
C ILE A 123 10.37 0.93 14.43
N ASN A 124 10.60 2.17 13.97
CA ASN A 124 11.00 3.24 14.86
C ASN A 124 9.92 3.58 15.90
N ALA A 125 8.65 3.58 15.49
CA ALA A 125 7.54 3.77 16.42
C ALA A 125 7.44 2.63 17.45
N TYR A 126 7.65 1.39 17.02
CA TYR A 126 7.65 0.21 17.88
C TYR A 126 8.81 0.22 18.89
N ASN A 127 10.03 0.55 18.45
CA ASN A 127 11.20 0.68 19.33
C ASN A 127 10.98 1.74 20.40
N LYS A 128 10.35 2.88 20.04
CA LYS A 128 10.01 3.93 21.01
C LYS A 128 9.02 3.45 22.09
N ILE A 129 8.08 2.57 21.73
CA ILE A 129 7.14 1.97 22.69
C ILE A 129 7.87 1.02 23.64
N ILE A 130 8.81 0.22 23.13
CA ILE A 130 9.62 -0.69 23.96
C ILE A 130 10.45 0.09 24.98
N GLU A 131 11.11 1.18 24.57
CA GLU A 131 11.86 2.04 25.51
C GLU A 131 10.97 2.57 26.64
N GLN A 132 9.74 2.99 26.31
CA GLN A 132 8.77 3.43 27.32
C GLN A 132 8.35 2.29 28.26
N GLN A 133 8.22 1.07 27.74
CA GLN A 133 7.89 -0.11 28.53
C GLN A 133 9.02 -0.47 29.53
N GLU A 134 10.28 -0.39 29.10
CA GLU A 134 11.44 -0.63 29.97
C GLU A 134 11.53 0.41 31.10
N ILE A 135 11.26 1.68 30.78
CA ILE A 135 11.17 2.75 31.78
C ILE A 135 10.05 2.44 32.80
N LEU A 136 8.87 2.03 32.33
CA LEU A 136 7.75 1.66 33.20
C LEU A 136 8.07 0.46 34.10
N ASN A 137 8.77 -0.55 33.57
CA ASN A 137 9.22 -1.70 34.34
C ASN A 137 10.21 -1.27 35.43
N HIS A 138 11.17 -0.41 35.11
CA HIS A 138 12.12 0.14 36.08
C HIS A 138 11.42 0.87 37.24
N TYR A 139 10.44 1.72 36.93
CA TYR A 139 9.67 2.42 37.96
C TYR A 139 8.80 1.46 38.80
N SER A 140 8.22 0.44 38.17
CA SER A 140 7.43 -0.59 38.86
C SER A 140 8.28 -1.39 39.86
N GLU A 141 9.50 -1.77 39.49
CA GLU A 141 10.45 -2.43 40.40
C GLU A 141 10.87 -1.53 41.56
N LYS A 142 11.07 -0.24 41.29
CA LYS A 142 11.42 0.74 42.34
C LYS A 142 10.26 0.92 43.33
N LEU A 143 9.02 0.96 42.83
CA LEU A 143 7.81 1.02 43.67
C LEU A 143 7.71 -0.21 44.58
N ASN A 144 7.89 -1.41 44.03
CA ASN A 144 7.86 -2.65 44.80
C ASN A 144 8.90 -2.67 45.94
N ARG A 145 10.10 -2.15 45.70
CA ARG A 145 11.14 -2.01 46.74
C ARG A 145 10.69 -1.09 47.87
N TYR A 146 10.17 0.09 47.54
CA TYR A 146 9.65 1.01 48.56
C TYR A 146 8.52 0.42 49.38
N GLU A 147 7.62 -0.34 48.76
CA GLU A 147 6.53 -1.02 49.47
C GLU A 147 7.06 -2.09 50.46
N GLN A 148 8.09 -2.83 50.08
CA GLN A 148 8.76 -3.79 50.97
C GLN A 148 9.44 -3.09 52.14
N ASP A 149 10.19 -2.02 51.89
CA ASP A 149 10.87 -1.22 52.93
C ASP A 149 9.85 -0.63 53.91
N LEU A 150 8.74 -0.09 53.40
CA LEU A 150 7.63 0.42 54.23
C LEU A 150 7.01 -0.69 55.09
N LYS A 151 6.88 -1.91 54.55
CA LYS A 151 6.36 -3.06 55.30
C LYS A 151 7.32 -3.48 56.43
N ILE A 152 8.63 -3.47 56.17
CA ILE A 152 9.68 -3.72 57.17
C ILE A 152 9.62 -2.65 58.27
N TYR A 153 9.64 -1.37 57.89
CA TYR A 153 9.60 -0.25 58.83
C TYR A 153 8.36 -0.29 59.73
N LYS A 154 7.18 -0.56 59.16
CA LYS A 154 5.93 -0.72 59.94
C LYS A 154 6.02 -1.88 60.93
N LYS A 155 6.65 -3.00 60.56
CA LYS A 155 6.88 -4.14 61.45
C LYS A 155 7.83 -3.79 62.60
N GLU A 156 8.94 -3.11 62.31
CA GLU A 156 9.90 -2.66 63.33
C GLU A 156 9.29 -1.66 64.31
N LEU A 157 8.47 -0.71 63.82
CA LEU A 157 7.72 0.22 64.67
C LEU A 157 6.75 -0.49 65.62
N LYS A 158 6.07 -1.55 65.14
CA LYS A 158 5.18 -2.36 65.97
C LYS A 158 5.97 -3.07 67.09
N ASN A 159 7.09 -3.69 66.75
CA ASN A 159 7.96 -4.38 67.72
C ASN A 159 8.55 -3.41 68.76
N LYS A 160 8.97 -2.20 68.36
CA LYS A 160 9.46 -1.16 69.29
C LYS A 160 8.38 -0.63 70.24
N LYS A 161 7.11 -0.60 69.81
CA LYS A 161 5.98 -0.23 70.68
C LYS A 161 5.64 -1.33 71.69
N GLU A 162 5.84 -2.59 71.33
CA GLU A 162 5.62 -3.75 72.21
C GLU A 162 6.72 -3.88 73.27
N THR A 163 7.99 -3.65 72.93
CA THR A 163 9.10 -3.69 73.90
C THR A 163 9.07 -2.53 74.92
N LYS A 164 8.62 -1.33 74.52
CA LYS A 164 8.39 -0.20 75.44
C LYS A 164 7.21 -0.36 76.41
N LYS A 165 6.37 -1.39 76.24
CA LYS A 165 5.25 -1.70 77.15
C LYS A 165 5.63 -2.69 78.26
N ILE A 166 6.83 -3.29 78.20
CA ILE A 166 7.26 -4.40 79.08
C ILE A 166 8.36 -3.96 80.09
N THR A 167 8.93 -2.76 79.92
CA THR A 167 9.74 -2.01 80.90
C THR A 167 8.94 -0.86 81.47
#